data_AF-A0A9D5QNH5-F1
#
_entry.id   AF-A0A9D5QNH5-F1
#
_cell.length_a   1.000
_cell.length_b   1.000
_cell.length_c   1.000
_cell.angle_alpha   90.00
_cell.angle_beta   90.00
_cell.angle_gamma   90.00
#
_symmetry.space_group_name_H-M   'P 1'
#
loop_
_entity.id
_entity.type
_entity.pdbx_description
1 polymer ?
#
loop_
_entity_poly.entity_id
_entity_poly.type
_entity_poly.pdbx_seq_one_letter_code
_entity_poly.pdbx_strand_id
1 'polypeptide(L)'
;MEKSVEILECGREPTGKRVVVIILKREQLLYDIKNYCYIEGDIMPEDTQHSRHMVQDVGEEGNVDRVTRILDLAHADVVERLYPFTQHEIHHPVVDDRLREKPVYGIFLNVPESYSQTTLNLLGGLIHELMVCIAIADWMSITNPPKEETWKRKVEATLRRINQVKGQTRDRSRIRPHWL
;
A
#
# COMPACT_ATOMS: atom_id res chain seq x y z
N MET A 1 -6.73 3.49 -25.88
CA MET A 1 -6.23 4.83 -25.55
C MET A 1 -5.86 4.82 -24.08
N GLU A 2 -4.60 4.59 -23.79
CA GLU A 2 -4.06 4.68 -22.43
C GLU A 2 -4.09 6.16 -22.05
N LYS A 3 -5.00 6.54 -21.15
CA LYS A 3 -5.00 7.90 -20.59
C LYS A 3 -3.72 8.02 -19.78
N SER A 4 -2.75 8.73 -20.33
CA SER A 4 -1.59 9.24 -19.62
C SER A 4 -2.10 9.86 -18.32
N VAL A 5 -1.66 9.32 -17.19
CA VAL A 5 -1.88 9.94 -15.89
C VAL A 5 -1.09 11.25 -15.92
N GLU A 6 -1.78 12.37 -16.16
CA GLU A 6 -1.19 13.70 -15.96
C GLU A 6 -0.89 13.82 -14.46
N ILE A 7 0.38 13.62 -14.10
CA ILE A 7 0.88 13.97 -12.78
C ILE A 7 0.81 15.49 -12.70
N LEU A 8 -0.25 15.99 -12.05
CA LEU A 8 -0.37 17.39 -11.64
C LEU A 8 0.78 17.68 -10.66
N GLU A 9 1.86 18.20 -11.24
CA GLU A 9 2.97 18.94 -10.66
C GLU A 9 3.57 18.41 -9.33
N CYS A 10 4.69 17.68 -9.43
CA CYS A 10 5.68 17.64 -8.36
C CYS A 10 6.34 19.04 -8.25
N GLY A 11 5.64 20.01 -7.66
CA GLY A 11 6.11 21.39 -7.50
C GLY A 11 6.83 21.65 -6.17
N ARG A 12 7.74 22.63 -6.16
CA ARG A 12 8.20 23.24 -4.90
C ARG A 12 7.15 24.23 -4.43
N GLU A 13 6.64 24.06 -3.22
CA GLU A 13 5.83 25.11 -2.61
C GLU A 13 6.76 26.23 -2.08
N PRO A 14 6.31 27.49 -2.06
CA PRO A 14 7.04 28.60 -1.43
C PRO A 14 7.38 28.38 0.06
N THR A 15 6.75 27.38 0.69
CA THR A 15 6.77 27.07 2.12
C THR A 15 7.97 26.21 2.55
N GLY A 16 8.91 25.89 1.65
CA GLY A 16 10.04 24.98 1.94
C GLY A 16 9.62 23.51 2.03
N LYS A 17 8.48 23.18 1.41
CA LYS A 17 7.97 21.82 1.24
C LYS A 17 7.83 21.46 -0.24
N ARG A 18 7.71 20.17 -0.50
CA ARG A 18 7.55 19.59 -1.83
C ARG A 18 6.38 18.64 -1.85
N VAL A 19 5.53 18.78 -2.86
CA VAL A 19 4.48 17.82 -3.15
C VAL A 19 5.08 16.68 -3.97
N VAL A 20 4.88 15.46 -3.50
CA VAL A 20 5.26 14.23 -4.20
C VAL A 20 4.10 13.26 -4.21
N VAL A 21 4.06 12.37 -5.21
CA VAL A 21 3.02 11.35 -5.33
C VAL A 21 3.64 9.96 -5.38
N ILE A 22 3.07 9.03 -4.61
CA ILE A 22 3.32 7.60 -4.75
C ILE A 22 2.15 7.02 -5.55
N ILE A 23 2.46 6.34 -6.66
CA ILE A 23 1.50 5.74 -7.58
C ILE A 23 1.65 4.22 -7.50
N LEU A 24 0.61 3.54 -7.01
CA LEU A 24 0.56 2.09 -6.95
C LEU A 24 -0.45 1.61 -7.99
N LYS A 25 0.04 0.93 -9.02
CA LYS A 25 -0.82 0.40 -10.08
C LYS A 25 -1.59 -0.82 -9.56
N ARG A 26 -2.92 -0.83 -9.72
CA ARG A 26 -3.75 -1.97 -9.27
C ARG A 26 -3.34 -3.27 -9.93
N GLU A 27 -3.04 -3.25 -11.22
CA GLU A 27 -2.57 -4.44 -11.96
C GLU A 27 -1.31 -5.08 -11.35
N GLN A 28 -0.39 -4.27 -10.81
CA GLN A 28 0.85 -4.76 -10.21
C GLN A 28 0.59 -5.35 -8.81
N LEU A 29 -0.28 -4.71 -8.02
CA LEU A 29 -0.73 -5.26 -6.74
C LEU A 29 -1.42 -6.62 -6.94
N LEU A 30 -2.34 -6.70 -7.91
CA LEU A 30 -3.03 -7.95 -8.22
C LEU A 30 -2.07 -9.02 -8.74
N TYR A 31 -1.08 -8.65 -9.55
CA TYR A 31 -0.06 -9.59 -10.03
C TYR A 31 0.68 -10.24 -8.86
N ASP A 32 1.20 -9.44 -7.91
CA ASP A 32 1.96 -9.97 -6.78
C ASP A 32 1.08 -10.79 -5.83
N ILE A 33 -0.17 -10.38 -5.59
CA ILE A 33 -1.13 -11.16 -4.80
C ILE A 33 -1.37 -12.52 -5.43
N LYS A 34 -1.68 -12.57 -6.74
CA LYS A 34 -1.89 -13.81 -7.48
C LYS A 34 -0.64 -14.70 -7.44
N ASN A 35 0.54 -14.11 -7.64
CA ASN A 35 1.80 -14.85 -7.65
C ASN A 35 2.12 -15.46 -6.28
N TYR A 36 1.94 -14.71 -5.18
CA TYR A 36 2.16 -15.26 -3.84
C TYR A 36 1.16 -16.34 -3.48
N CYS A 37 -0.12 -16.17 -3.81
CA CYS A 37 -1.14 -17.19 -3.61
C CYS A 37 -0.87 -18.45 -4.44
N TYR A 38 -0.39 -18.30 -5.68
CA TYR A 38 0.06 -19.42 -6.50
C TYR A 38 1.13 -20.24 -5.79
N ILE A 39 2.21 -19.58 -5.34
CA ILE A 39 3.33 -20.21 -4.64
C ILE A 39 2.87 -20.88 -3.35
N GLU A 40 2.05 -20.21 -2.53
CA GLU A 40 1.54 -20.79 -1.28
C GLU A 40 0.69 -22.03 -1.52
N GLY A 41 -0.10 -22.07 -2.59
CA GLY A 41 -0.87 -23.25 -2.98
C GLY A 41 0.00 -24.39 -3.53
N ASP A 42 1.01 -24.07 -4.32
CA ASP A 42 1.88 -25.04 -4.99
C ASP A 42 2.71 -25.86 -4.00
N ILE A 43 3.14 -25.23 -2.89
CA ILE A 43 3.88 -25.92 -1.82
C ILE A 43 3.00 -26.72 -0.85
N MET A 44 1.67 -26.70 -1.01
CA MET A 44 0.76 -27.49 -0.16
C MET A 44 0.86 -28.98 -0.49
N PRO A 45 0.65 -29.88 0.48
CA PRO A 45 0.62 -31.33 0.24
C PRO A 45 -0.38 -31.75 -0.86
N GLU A 46 -0.06 -32.79 -1.63
CA GLU A 46 -0.89 -33.23 -2.78
C GLU A 46 -2.29 -33.70 -2.38
N ASP A 47 -2.45 -34.24 -1.16
CA ASP A 47 -3.74 -34.67 -0.60
C ASP A 47 -4.66 -33.50 -0.22
N THR A 48 -4.20 -32.25 -0.36
CA THR A 48 -4.97 -31.02 -0.10
C THR A 48 -5.44 -30.30 -1.38
N GLN A 49 -5.63 -31.04 -2.48
CA GLN A 49 -5.94 -30.48 -3.81
C GLN A 49 -7.08 -29.46 -3.81
N HIS A 50 -8.18 -29.70 -3.09
CA HIS A 50 -9.28 -28.74 -3.00
C HIS A 50 -8.86 -27.42 -2.34
N SER A 51 -8.13 -27.47 -1.23
CA SER A 51 -7.64 -26.28 -0.54
C SER A 51 -6.60 -25.53 -1.37
N ARG A 52 -5.78 -26.25 -2.15
CA ARG A 52 -4.83 -25.65 -3.10
C ARG A 52 -5.53 -24.76 -4.11
N HIS A 53 -6.55 -25.27 -4.80
CA HIS A 53 -7.30 -24.47 -5.78
C HIS A 53 -7.92 -23.22 -5.14
N MET A 54 -8.55 -23.38 -3.97
CA MET A 54 -9.11 -22.23 -3.23
C MET A 54 -8.07 -21.15 -2.92
N VAL A 55 -6.84 -21.52 -2.55
CA VAL A 55 -5.78 -20.54 -2.30
C VAL A 55 -5.38 -19.82 -3.60
N GLN A 56 -5.25 -20.54 -4.71
CA GLN A 56 -4.73 -20.02 -5.99
C GLN A 56 -5.76 -19.16 -6.75
N ASP A 57 -7.06 -19.40 -6.56
CA ASP A 57 -8.15 -18.73 -7.27
C ASP A 57 -8.42 -17.28 -6.82
N VAL A 58 -7.52 -16.66 -6.04
CA VAL A 58 -7.63 -15.27 -5.56
C VAL A 58 -7.86 -14.24 -6.67
N GLY A 59 -7.42 -14.58 -7.89
CA GLY A 59 -7.47 -13.73 -9.06
C GLY A 59 -8.70 -13.87 -9.95
N GLU A 60 -9.64 -14.75 -9.60
CA GLU A 60 -10.83 -15.06 -10.39
C GLU A 60 -11.94 -14.00 -10.21
N GLU A 61 -12.93 -14.04 -11.11
CA GLU A 61 -14.10 -13.16 -11.06
C GLU A 61 -14.84 -13.28 -9.71
N GLY A 62 -15.25 -12.15 -9.14
CA GLY A 62 -15.83 -12.06 -7.79
C GLY A 62 -14.81 -12.16 -6.64
N ASN A 63 -13.76 -12.98 -6.76
CA ASN A 63 -12.66 -13.00 -5.78
C ASN A 63 -11.85 -11.69 -5.83
N VAL A 64 -11.60 -11.18 -7.05
CA VAL A 64 -10.96 -9.88 -7.27
C VAL A 64 -11.75 -8.73 -6.66
N ASP A 65 -13.08 -8.82 -6.56
CA ASP A 65 -13.91 -7.78 -5.92
C ASP A 65 -13.62 -7.70 -4.43
N ARG A 66 -13.48 -8.85 -3.76
CA ARG A 66 -13.05 -8.92 -2.36
C ARG A 66 -11.67 -8.31 -2.18
N VAL A 67 -10.71 -8.73 -3.01
CA VAL A 67 -9.33 -8.20 -2.97
C VAL A 67 -9.34 -6.69 -3.15
N THR A 68 -10.18 -6.17 -4.06
CA THR A 68 -10.31 -4.72 -4.30
C THR A 68 -10.82 -3.98 -3.06
N ARG A 69 -11.81 -4.52 -2.33
CA ARG A 69 -12.27 -3.92 -1.07
C ARG A 69 -11.18 -3.89 0.00
N ILE A 70 -10.39 -4.96 0.10
CA ILE A 70 -9.29 -5.03 1.06
C ILE A 70 -8.17 -4.05 0.68
N LEU A 71 -7.84 -3.92 -0.60
CA LEU A 71 -6.88 -2.93 -1.09
C LEU A 71 -7.36 -1.50 -0.86
N ASP A 72 -8.66 -1.22 -1.04
CA ASP A 72 -9.25 0.08 -0.73
C ASP A 72 -9.10 0.45 0.75
N LEU A 73 -9.36 -0.50 1.66
CA LEU A 73 -9.17 -0.30 3.09
C LEU A 73 -7.69 -0.14 3.46
N ALA A 74 -6.82 -0.99 2.90
CA ALA A 74 -5.37 -0.92 3.13
C ALA A 74 -4.79 0.42 2.66
N HIS A 75 -5.23 0.92 1.50
CA HIS A 75 -4.83 2.23 1.00
C HIS A 75 -5.27 3.35 1.94
N ALA A 76 -6.53 3.35 2.38
CA ALA A 76 -7.04 4.35 3.33
C ALA A 76 -6.26 4.33 4.67
N ASP A 77 -5.99 3.14 5.22
CA ASP A 77 -5.21 2.99 6.46
C ASP A 77 -3.77 3.49 6.28
N VAL A 78 -3.13 3.23 5.13
CA VAL A 78 -1.79 3.77 4.84
C VAL A 78 -1.81 5.29 4.74
N VAL A 79 -2.78 5.86 4.03
CA VAL A 79 -2.92 7.33 3.89
C VAL A 79 -3.05 7.96 5.26
N GLU A 80 -3.87 7.40 6.15
CA GLU A 80 -4.06 7.90 7.51
C GLU A 80 -2.80 7.72 8.39
N ARG A 81 -2.07 6.61 8.27
CA ARG A 81 -0.80 6.43 9.00
C ARG A 81 0.28 7.44 8.60
N LEU A 82 0.17 7.99 7.40
CA LEU A 82 1.02 9.03 6.85
C LEU A 82 0.43 10.43 7.03
N TYR A 83 -0.61 10.60 7.88
CA TYR A 83 -1.30 11.88 8.13
C TYR A 83 -0.42 13.13 8.22
N PRO A 84 0.77 13.11 8.87
CA PRO A 84 1.66 14.27 8.89
C PRO A 84 2.10 14.80 7.51
N PHE A 85 1.99 13.98 6.48
CA PHE A 85 2.30 14.31 5.08
C PHE A 85 1.07 14.28 4.17
N THR A 86 -0.03 13.63 4.56
CA THR A 86 -1.24 13.40 3.73
C THR A 86 -2.43 14.26 4.14
N GLN A 87 -2.27 15.23 5.04
CA GLN A 87 -3.35 16.12 5.44
C GLN A 87 -3.81 17.00 4.27
N HIS A 88 -5.09 16.91 3.93
CA HIS A 88 -5.75 17.72 2.89
C HIS A 88 -7.15 18.14 3.38
N GLU A 89 -7.70 19.19 2.77
CA GLU A 89 -9.10 19.60 3.00
C GLU A 89 -10.09 18.60 2.38
N ILE A 90 -11.32 18.57 2.89
CA ILE A 90 -12.39 17.72 2.34
C ILE A 90 -12.87 18.33 1.03
N HIS A 91 -12.45 17.76 -0.10
CA HIS A 91 -12.93 18.17 -1.43
C HIS A 91 -14.19 17.40 -1.88
N HIS A 92 -14.41 16.19 -1.34
CA HIS A 92 -15.55 15.34 -1.66
C HIS A 92 -16.25 14.88 -0.38
N PRO A 93 -17.34 15.55 0.04
CA PRO A 93 -17.98 15.30 1.33
C PRO A 93 -18.91 14.08 1.35
N VAL A 94 -18.90 13.26 0.28
CA VAL A 94 -19.77 12.09 0.15
C VAL A 94 -18.91 10.84 0.12
N VAL A 95 -19.20 9.93 1.04
CA VAL A 95 -18.64 8.57 1.09
C VAL A 95 -19.79 7.60 0.79
N ASP A 96 -19.62 6.76 -0.22
CA ASP A 96 -20.52 5.64 -0.51
C ASP A 96 -19.77 4.30 -0.47
N ASP A 97 -20.52 3.20 -0.48
CA ASP A 97 -20.02 1.83 -0.33
C ASP A 97 -19.95 1.07 -1.68
N ARG A 98 -20.08 1.80 -2.79
CA ARG A 98 -20.06 1.20 -4.12
C ARG A 98 -18.66 0.69 -4.42
N LEU A 99 -18.58 -0.58 -4.84
CA LEU A 99 -17.33 -1.14 -5.33
C LEU A 99 -16.93 -0.41 -6.62
N ARG A 100 -15.73 0.16 -6.63
CA ARG A 100 -15.17 0.87 -7.78
C ARG A 100 -13.78 0.33 -8.04
N GLU A 101 -13.58 -0.24 -9.22
CA GLU A 101 -12.24 -0.63 -9.64
C GLU A 101 -11.39 0.62 -9.90
N LYS A 102 -10.38 0.83 -9.07
CA LYS A 102 -9.41 1.91 -9.24
C LYS A 102 -8.24 1.40 -10.07
N PRO A 103 -7.89 2.02 -11.21
CA PRO A 103 -6.69 1.61 -11.96
C PRO A 103 -5.40 1.87 -11.16
N VAL A 104 -5.44 2.84 -10.25
CA VAL A 104 -4.29 3.31 -9.46
C VAL A 104 -4.74 3.70 -8.05
N TYR A 105 -3.89 3.38 -7.07
CA TYR A 105 -3.93 3.93 -5.72
C TYR A 105 -2.86 5.01 -5.60
N GLY A 106 -3.29 6.28 -5.57
CA GLY A 106 -2.41 7.44 -5.43
C GLY A 106 -2.31 7.89 -3.97
N ILE A 107 -1.11 8.27 -3.54
CA ILE A 107 -0.87 8.89 -2.22
C ILE A 107 -0.11 10.18 -2.44
N PHE A 108 -0.78 11.30 -2.21
CA PHE A 108 -0.18 12.64 -2.23
C PHE A 108 0.48 12.92 -0.89
N LEU A 109 1.73 13.36 -0.93
CA LEU A 109 2.55 13.66 0.24
C LEU A 109 3.12 15.06 0.13
N ASN A 110 2.87 15.89 1.15
CA ASN A 110 3.54 17.17 1.33
C ASN A 110 4.72 16.98 2.30
N VAL A 111 5.94 16.85 1.75
CA VAL A 111 7.16 16.49 2.49
C VAL A 111 8.13 17.67 2.60
N PRO A 112 9.02 17.71 3.61
CA PRO A 112 10.07 18.73 3.68
C PRO A 112 11.04 18.66 2.49
N GLU A 113 11.70 19.76 2.12
CA GLU A 113 12.72 19.76 1.05
C GLU A 113 13.91 18.83 1.31
N SER A 114 14.20 18.51 2.57
CA SER A 114 15.26 17.57 2.97
C SER A 114 14.87 16.09 2.78
N TYR A 115 13.64 15.80 2.37
CA TYR A 115 13.17 14.45 2.10
C TYR A 115 13.86 13.89 0.85
N SER A 116 14.60 12.79 1.00
CA SER A 116 15.42 12.26 -0.10
C SER A 116 14.62 11.33 -1.02
N GLN A 117 15.04 11.26 -2.29
CA GLN A 117 14.49 10.33 -3.27
C GLN A 117 14.60 8.86 -2.80
N THR A 118 15.70 8.51 -2.13
CA THR A 118 15.90 7.15 -1.59
C THR A 118 14.88 6.79 -0.52
N THR A 119 14.51 7.72 0.35
CA THR A 119 13.45 7.55 1.35
C THR A 119 12.08 7.40 0.67
N LEU A 120 11.81 8.20 -0.38
CA LEU A 120 10.57 8.11 -1.15
C LEU A 120 10.43 6.75 -1.85
N ASN A 121 11.50 6.28 -2.51
CA ASN A 121 11.52 4.97 -3.19
C ASN A 121 11.28 3.82 -2.21
N LEU A 122 11.96 3.84 -1.06
CA LEU A 122 11.79 2.83 -0.02
C LEU A 122 10.35 2.86 0.53
N LEU A 123 9.81 4.05 0.80
CA LEU A 123 8.44 4.19 1.29
C LEU A 123 7.43 3.63 0.28
N GLY A 124 7.57 3.93 -1.01
CA GLY A 124 6.70 3.39 -2.06
C GLY A 124 6.71 1.86 -2.12
N GLY A 125 7.90 1.25 -2.10
CA GLY A 125 8.03 -0.21 -2.09
C GLY A 125 7.46 -0.87 -0.83
N LEU A 126 7.66 -0.26 0.34
CA LEU A 126 7.08 -0.77 1.60
C LEU A 126 5.55 -0.68 1.62
N ILE A 127 4.97 0.39 1.07
CA ILE A 127 3.52 0.53 0.99
C ILE A 127 2.93 -0.52 0.05
N HIS A 128 3.56 -0.75 -1.12
CA HIS A 128 3.17 -1.81 -2.04
C HIS A 128 3.14 -3.17 -1.34
N GLU A 129 4.27 -3.54 -0.72
CA GLU A 129 4.41 -4.80 0.02
C GLU A 129 3.38 -4.94 1.14
N LEU A 130 3.12 -3.85 1.88
CA LEU A 130 2.13 -3.82 2.94
C LEU A 130 0.72 -4.13 2.41
N MET A 131 0.30 -3.46 1.32
CA MET A 131 -1.02 -3.67 0.73
C MET A 131 -1.19 -5.10 0.21
N VAL A 132 -0.16 -5.65 -0.44
CA VAL A 132 -0.13 -7.05 -0.89
C VAL A 132 -0.25 -8.01 0.30
N CYS A 133 0.55 -7.81 1.35
CA CYS A 133 0.52 -8.66 2.55
C CYS A 133 -0.84 -8.61 3.27
N ILE A 134 -1.49 -7.44 3.34
CA ILE A 134 -2.83 -7.30 3.95
C ILE A 134 -3.85 -8.10 3.15
N ALA A 135 -3.86 -7.96 1.81
CA ALA A 135 -4.78 -8.69 0.95
C ALA A 135 -4.59 -10.21 1.06
N ILE A 136 -3.35 -10.68 1.11
CA ILE A 136 -3.05 -12.11 1.26
C ILE A 136 -3.42 -12.61 2.66
N ALA A 137 -3.15 -11.85 3.72
CA ALA A 137 -3.55 -12.24 5.07
C ALA A 137 -5.07 -12.43 5.17
N ASP A 138 -5.85 -11.50 4.63
CA ASP A 138 -7.31 -11.63 4.55
C ASP A 138 -7.73 -12.87 3.73
N TRP A 139 -7.12 -13.08 2.57
CA TRP A 139 -7.42 -14.25 1.74
C TRP A 139 -7.12 -15.57 2.45
N MET A 140 -5.95 -15.67 3.08
CA MET A 140 -5.51 -16.86 3.82
C MET A 140 -6.41 -17.14 5.03
N SER A 141 -6.98 -16.12 5.67
CA SER A 141 -7.94 -16.33 6.77
C SER A 141 -9.15 -17.19 6.38
N ILE A 142 -9.45 -17.27 5.07
CA ILE A 142 -10.55 -18.05 4.51
C ILE A 142 -10.03 -19.34 3.87
N THR A 143 -8.96 -19.24 3.06
CA THR A 143 -8.55 -20.32 2.16
C THR A 143 -7.44 -21.21 2.72
N ASN A 144 -6.62 -20.68 3.63
CA ASN A 144 -5.57 -21.42 4.33
C ASN A 144 -5.26 -20.79 5.72
N PRO A 145 -6.18 -20.93 6.69
CA PRO A 145 -6.08 -20.25 7.99
C PRO A 145 -4.75 -20.46 8.73
N PRO A 146 -4.10 -21.65 8.68
CA PRO A 146 -2.78 -21.84 9.29
C PRO A 146 -1.69 -20.88 8.76
N LYS A 147 -1.82 -20.36 7.54
CA LYS A 147 -0.86 -19.42 6.94
C LYS A 147 -1.18 -17.95 7.22
N GLU A 148 -2.40 -17.62 7.65
CA GLU A 148 -2.84 -16.25 7.95
C GLU A 148 -1.85 -15.52 8.87
N GLU A 149 -1.46 -16.16 9.98
CA GLU A 149 -0.57 -15.57 10.99
C GLU A 149 0.84 -15.28 10.44
N THR A 150 1.29 -16.03 9.43
CA THR A 150 2.57 -15.75 8.77
C THR A 150 2.49 -14.46 7.98
N TRP A 151 1.38 -14.22 7.29
CA TRP A 151 1.16 -13.00 6.52
C TRP A 151 0.88 -11.80 7.43
N LYS A 152 0.15 -11.97 8.55
CA LYS A 152 0.01 -10.92 9.57
C LYS A 152 1.35 -10.48 10.14
N ARG A 153 2.27 -11.40 10.44
CA ARG A 153 3.63 -11.05 10.89
C ARG A 153 4.41 -10.25 9.84
N LYS A 154 4.24 -10.53 8.54
CA LYS A 154 4.81 -9.71 7.46
C LYS A 154 4.20 -8.31 7.44
N VAL A 155 2.88 -8.19 7.56
CA VAL A 155 2.16 -6.89 7.68
C VAL A 155 2.77 -6.06 8.80
N GLU A 156 2.91 -6.63 10.00
CA GLU A 156 3.48 -5.91 11.14
C GLU A 156 4.95 -5.51 10.93
N ALA A 157 5.76 -6.39 10.33
CA ALA A 157 7.16 -6.10 10.04
C ALA A 157 7.30 -4.94 9.06
N THR A 158 6.50 -4.93 8.00
CA THR A 158 6.47 -3.87 7.00
C THR A 158 5.96 -2.56 7.61
N LEU A 159 4.91 -2.60 8.45
CA LEU A 159 4.43 -1.43 9.20
C LEU A 159 5.49 -0.83 10.12
N ARG A 160 6.24 -1.67 10.86
CA ARG A 160 7.36 -1.21 11.69
C ARG A 160 8.39 -0.48 10.84
N ARG A 161 8.71 -0.99 9.66
CA ARG A 161 9.67 -0.37 8.73
C ARG A 161 9.17 0.97 8.20
N ILE A 162 7.90 1.08 7.80
CA ILE A 162 7.28 2.34 7.38
C ILE A 162 7.37 3.38 8.50
N ASN A 163 7.06 2.99 9.74
CA ASN A 163 7.12 3.90 10.89
C ASN A 163 8.56 4.37 11.20
N GLN A 164 9.58 3.51 11.02
CA GLN A 164 10.98 3.90 11.15
C GLN A 164 11.37 4.95 10.10
N VAL A 165 11.00 4.73 8.84
CA VAL A 165 11.27 5.65 7.72
C VAL A 165 10.59 7.01 7.98
N LYS A 166 9.32 6.99 8.41
CA LYS A 166 8.57 8.17 8.83
C LYS A 166 9.25 8.89 10.01
N GLY A 167 9.68 8.16 11.03
CA GLY A 167 10.33 8.71 12.24
C GLY A 167 11.67 9.41 11.97
N GLN A 168 12.54 8.78 11.16
CA GLN A 168 13.87 9.33 10.83
C GLN A 168 13.81 10.72 10.18
N THR A 169 12.73 11.02 9.45
CA THR A 169 12.56 12.31 8.79
C THR A 169 12.18 13.44 9.76
N ARG A 170 11.53 13.13 10.89
CA ARG A 170 11.18 14.11 11.93
C ARG A 170 12.39 14.60 12.73
N ASP A 171 13.34 13.71 13.03
CA ASP A 171 14.54 14.11 13.77
C ASP A 171 15.50 14.94 12.92
N ARG A 172 15.58 14.69 11.61
CA ARG A 172 16.37 15.53 10.70
C ARG A 172 15.85 16.97 10.62
N SER A 173 14.54 17.19 10.72
CA SER A 173 13.96 18.54 10.75
C SER A 173 14.19 19.30 12.06
N ARG A 174 14.57 18.62 13.15
CA ARG A 174 14.81 19.25 14.46
C ARG A 174 16.23 19.80 14.64
N ILE A 175 17.17 19.45 13.77
CA ILE A 175 18.55 19.96 13.82
C ILE A 175 18.58 21.32 13.09
N ARG A 176 18.06 22.37 13.74
CA ARG A 176 18.46 23.76 13.44
C ARG A 176 19.36 24.23 14.59
N PRO A 177 20.70 24.27 14.41
CA PRO A 177 21.54 24.94 15.39
C PRO A 177 21.21 26.43 15.35
N HIS A 178 20.69 26.94 16.46
CA HIS A 178 20.46 28.36 16.70
C HIS A 178 21.75 28.95 17.26
N TRP A 179 22.76 29.12 16.41
CA TRP A 179 23.95 29.92 16.70
C TRP A 179 24.49 30.52 15.39
N LEU A 180 24.05 31.74 15.10
CA LEU A 180 24.78 32.86 14.49
C LEU A 180 23.86 34.08 14.46
#